data_AF-A0A7V4XEB1-F1
#
_entry.id   AF-A0A7V4XEB1-F1
#
_cell.length_a   1.000
_cell.length_b   1.000
_cell.length_c   1.000
_cell.angle_alpha   90.00
_cell.angle_beta   90.00
_cell.angle_gamma   90.00
#
_symmetry.space_group_name_H-M   'P 1'
#
loop_
_entity.id
_entity.type
_entity.pdbx_description
1 polymer ?
#
loop_
_entity_poly.entity_id
_entity_poly.type
_entity_poly.pdbx_seq_one_letter_code
_entity_poly.pdbx_strand_id
1 'polypeptide(L)'
;MTRVTRYLALLVLPYVLLSGAFADSTPARIMLGASEAPLAPAAIFDGNHVLAPLGIFKVLGASYTESSDGDKVSVTTAGGQTGDIPTTEINDTKMVPMDKVTSLVGADYVWDGDRHTLKLLAHLTSVEFDNNTLRVNCSYPVPSSVIYWDGKVILDIPGTKIATDAKEVFIGTSTVLKARLGEPTATSSRVVLDLAKSTGYKLVTSGPSAQIELQVGDGIGQPAPAAKSAPTPRPKQPAVPPFTITGISVDTANDDAFDVIIRTTNRGNIGADLAILPPEIVLNLPGGKLDDSVTDVTGSHPNLKSATISKASGSVSGIRLTLRLARPMAYGVEIKNNEINVHVRPPDRSGGLLADKFIVVDPGHGGSQKGAQAGGCNEKDVNFKIAKAVKAALEAEGAKVMLTRDRDEDIGLSARSEVAIDNKADFFIAVHCNSSGASDSVTGIETYYHMQEPSPKVLAYAVHAGVCASTGMCDRRPRSDRSLYMSGLAVLRRLENSGIPGILVECGYIDNSSDRAKLLTKDYQDKLAAGIVAGLRAYVEGTPIQTEAN
;
A
#
# COMPACT_ATOMS: atom_id res chain seq x y z
N MET A 1 -45.06 47.84 -36.54
CA MET A 1 -44.42 46.51 -36.58
C MET A 1 -43.01 46.72 -37.13
N THR A 2 -41.98 47.25 -36.47
CA THR A 2 -41.39 47.03 -35.12
C THR A 2 -41.16 45.55 -34.80
N ARG A 3 -39.99 45.05 -34.39
CA ARG A 3 -38.60 45.56 -34.25
C ARG A 3 -37.75 44.38 -33.65
N VAL A 4 -36.42 44.42 -33.80
CA VAL A 4 -35.37 43.90 -32.87
C VAL A 4 -34.78 42.48 -33.05
N THR A 5 -33.67 42.43 -33.81
CA THR A 5 -32.25 42.10 -33.45
C THR A 5 -31.85 41.37 -32.15
N ARG A 6 -30.75 40.57 -32.22
CA ARG A 6 -29.72 40.18 -31.17
C ARG A 6 -29.72 38.69 -30.77
N TYR A 7 -28.63 37.96 -30.50
CA TYR A 7 -27.16 38.13 -30.51
C TYR A 7 -26.55 36.70 -30.63
N LEU A 8 -25.56 36.48 -31.50
CA LEU A 8 -24.63 35.35 -31.40
C LEU A 8 -23.25 35.95 -31.11
N ALA A 9 -22.80 35.88 -29.86
CA ALA A 9 -21.49 36.37 -29.47
C ALA A 9 -20.45 35.28 -29.76
N LEU A 10 -19.75 35.40 -30.90
CA LEU A 10 -18.43 34.80 -31.07
C LEU A 10 -17.44 35.64 -30.23
N LEU A 11 -16.95 35.07 -29.13
CA LEU A 11 -15.75 35.56 -28.47
C LEU A 11 -14.54 35.09 -29.28
N VAL A 12 -14.13 35.92 -30.24
CA VAL A 12 -12.78 35.88 -30.81
C VAL A 12 -11.86 36.47 -29.76
N LEU A 13 -11.10 35.62 -29.05
CA LEU A 13 -9.99 36.11 -28.25
C LEU A 13 -8.93 36.69 -29.20
N PRO A 14 -8.44 37.93 -28.98
CA PRO A 14 -7.36 38.46 -29.77
C PRO A 14 -6.08 37.69 -29.42
N TYR A 15 -5.51 37.02 -30.43
CA TYR A 15 -4.13 36.56 -30.43
C TYR A 15 -3.24 37.80 -30.27
N VAL A 16 -2.90 38.12 -29.03
CA VAL A 16 -1.80 39.02 -28.74
C VAL A 16 -0.53 38.20 -28.95
N LEU A 17 0.15 38.47 -30.07
CA LEU A 17 1.55 38.13 -30.26
C LEU A 17 2.37 38.87 -29.19
N LEU A 18 2.58 38.23 -28.05
CA LEU A 18 3.67 38.56 -27.14
C LEU A 18 4.83 37.60 -27.42
N SER A 19 5.96 38.21 -27.73
CA SER A 19 7.34 37.70 -27.66
C SER A 19 7.53 36.32 -27.02
N GLY A 20 8.17 35.40 -27.75
CA GLY A 20 8.63 34.15 -27.17
C GLY A 20 9.64 34.37 -26.04
N ALA A 21 9.35 33.80 -24.87
CA ALA A 21 10.28 33.34 -23.84
C ALA A 21 9.46 32.82 -22.63
N PHE A 22 9.65 31.54 -22.28
CA PHE A 22 9.23 30.84 -21.04
C PHE A 22 7.73 30.82 -20.69
N ALA A 23 7.01 29.80 -21.19
CA ALA A 23 5.68 29.43 -20.70
C ALA A 23 5.70 28.00 -20.12
N ASP A 24 5.09 27.85 -18.94
CA ASP A 24 4.64 26.62 -18.28
C ASP A 24 5.68 25.63 -17.72
N SER A 25 6.46 26.06 -16.71
CA SER A 25 7.00 25.08 -15.76
C SER A 25 5.91 24.65 -14.78
N THR A 26 5.72 23.35 -14.65
CA THR A 26 4.71 22.74 -13.75
C THR A 26 5.37 22.20 -12.49
N PRO A 27 4.76 22.31 -11.29
CA PRO A 27 5.32 21.69 -10.09
C PRO A 27 5.54 20.19 -10.27
N ALA A 28 6.69 19.70 -9.87
CA ALA A 28 7.03 18.29 -9.89
C ALA A 28 7.45 17.80 -8.51
N ARG A 29 7.19 16.52 -8.24
CA ARG A 29 7.54 15.85 -6.98
C ARG A 29 8.68 14.88 -7.22
N ILE A 30 9.69 14.89 -6.35
CA ILE A 30 10.79 13.92 -6.39
C ILE A 30 10.64 12.97 -5.20
N MET A 31 10.52 11.67 -5.49
CA MET A 31 10.28 10.62 -4.50
C MET A 31 11.54 9.76 -4.32
N LEU A 32 11.91 9.53 -3.05
CA LEU A 32 12.99 8.65 -2.60
C LEU A 32 12.35 7.50 -1.82
N GLY A 33 12.10 6.39 -2.51
CA GLY A 33 11.23 5.33 -2.00
C GLY A 33 9.80 5.86 -1.77
N ALA A 34 9.31 5.79 -0.53
CA ALA A 34 7.97 6.26 -0.15
C ALA A 34 7.93 7.73 0.32
N SER A 35 9.08 8.39 0.42
CA SER A 35 9.20 9.75 0.96
C SER A 35 9.43 10.76 -0.16
N GLU A 36 8.82 11.93 -0.07
CA GLU A 36 9.12 13.05 -0.95
C GLU A 36 10.39 13.78 -0.49
N ALA A 37 11.22 14.20 -1.45
CA ALA A 37 12.42 14.98 -1.18
C ALA A 37 12.03 16.36 -0.63
N PRO A 38 12.59 16.79 0.52
CA PRO A 38 12.23 18.06 1.16
C PRO A 38 12.92 19.24 0.47
N LEU A 39 12.51 19.55 -0.75
CA LEU A 39 13.10 20.60 -1.59
C LEU A 39 12.38 21.93 -1.38
N ALA A 40 13.16 23.01 -1.26
CA ALA A 40 12.66 24.38 -1.20
C ALA A 40 13.55 25.27 -2.08
N PRO A 41 13.00 25.90 -3.15
CA PRO A 41 11.63 25.72 -3.68
C PRO A 41 11.39 24.30 -4.22
N ALA A 42 10.16 23.98 -4.65
CA ALA A 42 9.84 22.66 -5.19
C ALA A 42 10.56 22.41 -6.53
N ALA A 43 10.71 21.13 -6.88
CA ALA A 43 11.12 20.75 -8.23
C ALA A 43 10.04 21.13 -9.25
N ILE A 44 10.42 21.26 -10.51
CA ILE A 44 9.53 21.61 -11.61
C ILE A 44 9.77 20.71 -12.82
N PHE A 45 8.80 20.63 -13.71
CA PHE A 45 8.90 20.01 -15.02
C PHE A 45 8.72 21.08 -16.09
N ASP A 46 9.71 21.24 -16.97
CA ASP A 46 9.76 22.28 -18.00
C ASP A 46 9.16 21.85 -19.35
N GLY A 47 8.50 20.68 -19.38
CA GLY A 47 7.98 20.06 -20.60
C GLY A 47 8.91 19.01 -21.21
N ASN A 48 10.19 18.99 -20.81
CA ASN A 48 11.18 18.03 -21.32
C ASN A 48 12.02 17.37 -20.20
N HIS A 49 12.37 18.11 -19.16
CA HIS A 49 13.16 17.65 -18.02
C HIS A 49 12.49 17.99 -16.70
N VAL A 50 12.71 17.11 -15.71
CA VAL A 50 12.48 17.47 -14.31
C VAL A 50 13.71 18.22 -13.82
N LEU A 51 13.50 19.44 -13.31
CA LEU A 51 14.53 20.31 -12.77
C LEU A 51 14.36 20.38 -11.24
N ALA A 52 15.47 20.28 -10.51
CA ALA A 52 15.47 20.36 -9.05
C ALA A 52 16.40 21.47 -8.55
N PRO A 53 16.10 22.14 -7.42
CA PRO A 53 17.04 23.06 -6.81
C PRO A 53 18.29 22.32 -6.30
N LEU A 54 19.40 23.04 -6.13
CA LEU A 54 20.68 22.48 -5.66
C LEU A 54 20.60 21.74 -4.32
N GLY A 55 19.55 21.99 -3.52
CA GLY A 55 19.24 21.24 -2.30
C GLY A 55 19.10 19.72 -2.51
N ILE A 56 18.85 19.27 -3.74
CA ILE A 56 18.80 17.83 -4.08
C ILE A 56 20.10 17.10 -3.76
N PHE A 57 21.26 17.74 -3.90
CA PHE A 57 22.56 17.09 -3.66
C PHE A 57 22.70 16.68 -2.20
N LYS A 58 22.28 17.54 -1.26
CA LYS A 58 22.27 17.21 0.17
C LYS A 58 21.41 15.98 0.46
N VAL A 59 20.27 15.85 -0.21
CA VAL A 59 19.35 14.72 -0.03
C VAL A 59 19.96 13.41 -0.56
N LEU A 60 20.72 13.49 -1.66
CA LEU A 60 21.45 12.37 -2.25
C LEU A 60 22.81 12.09 -1.59
N GLY A 61 23.15 12.80 -0.51
CA GLY A 61 24.45 12.66 0.16
C GLY A 61 25.65 13.15 -0.66
N ALA A 62 25.41 13.98 -1.67
CA ALA A 62 26.42 14.59 -2.52
C ALA A 62 26.77 16.00 -2.04
N SER A 63 28.00 16.44 -2.32
CA SER A 63 28.44 17.82 -2.18
C SER A 63 28.59 18.48 -3.54
N TYR A 64 28.56 19.82 -3.57
CA TYR A 64 28.79 20.56 -4.81
C TYR A 64 29.52 21.87 -4.57
N THR A 65 30.17 22.38 -5.62
CA THR A 65 30.73 23.73 -5.71
C THR A 65 30.25 24.39 -7.00
N GLU A 66 29.79 25.63 -6.91
CA GLU A 66 29.37 26.41 -8.08
C GLU A 66 30.58 26.91 -8.87
N SER A 67 30.45 26.95 -10.19
CA SER A 67 31.46 27.58 -11.05
C SER A 67 31.46 29.10 -10.88
N SER A 68 32.57 29.74 -11.27
CA SER A 68 32.75 31.19 -11.16
C SER A 68 31.78 32.02 -12.02
N ASP A 69 31.36 31.47 -13.16
CA ASP A 69 30.33 32.00 -14.07
C ASP A 69 28.91 31.55 -13.68
N GLY A 70 28.79 30.57 -12.78
CA GLY A 70 27.54 30.12 -12.19
C GLY A 70 26.67 29.23 -13.08
N ASP A 71 27.15 28.87 -14.26
CA ASP A 71 26.46 28.08 -15.31
C ASP A 71 26.51 26.56 -15.07
N LYS A 72 27.29 26.11 -14.09
CA LYS A 72 27.41 24.72 -13.69
C LYS A 72 27.72 24.55 -12.22
N VAL A 73 27.53 23.33 -11.75
CA VAL A 73 27.99 22.85 -10.44
C VAL A 73 28.89 21.65 -10.61
N SER A 74 30.05 21.66 -9.97
CA SER A 74 30.91 20.48 -9.83
C SER A 74 30.45 19.70 -8.61
N VAL A 75 29.98 18.48 -8.83
CA VAL A 75 29.33 17.63 -7.83
C VAL A 75 30.25 16.47 -7.48
N THR A 76 30.37 16.16 -6.18
CA THR A 76 31.00 14.94 -5.67
C THR A 76 29.92 14.07 -5.02
N THR A 77 29.71 12.87 -5.54
CA THR A 77 28.67 11.94 -5.08
C THR A 77 29.03 11.32 -3.73
N ALA A 78 28.06 10.68 -3.07
CA ALA A 78 28.29 9.92 -1.84
C ALA A 78 29.34 8.80 -2.03
N GLY A 79 29.44 8.25 -3.25
CA GLY A 79 30.45 7.26 -3.65
C GLY A 79 31.79 7.85 -4.10
N GLY A 80 31.96 9.17 -4.03
CA GLY A 80 33.21 9.86 -4.36
C GLY A 80 33.44 10.14 -5.85
N GLN A 81 32.47 9.86 -6.72
CA GLN A 81 32.55 10.22 -8.15
C GLN A 81 32.37 11.72 -8.31
N THR A 82 33.10 12.33 -9.25
CA THR A 82 33.00 13.77 -9.53
C THR A 82 32.49 14.02 -10.94
N GLY A 83 31.72 15.09 -11.12
CA GLY A 83 31.23 15.50 -12.44
C GLY A 83 30.59 16.89 -12.43
N ASP A 84 30.62 17.55 -13.58
CA ASP A 84 29.99 18.86 -13.77
C ASP A 84 28.54 18.69 -14.27
N ILE A 85 27.60 19.40 -13.65
CA ILE A 85 26.19 19.43 -14.06
C ILE A 85 25.83 20.88 -14.42
N PRO A 86 25.27 21.14 -15.62
CA PRO A 86 24.83 22.48 -15.99
C PRO A 86 23.67 22.95 -15.11
N THR A 87 23.64 24.24 -14.82
CA THR A 87 22.55 24.88 -14.08
C THR A 87 21.67 25.70 -15.02
N THR A 88 20.44 25.94 -14.60
CA THR A 88 19.54 26.90 -15.25
C THR A 88 18.84 27.72 -14.17
N GLU A 89 18.77 29.03 -14.37
CA GLU A 89 18.14 29.94 -13.42
C GLU A 89 16.67 30.15 -13.78
N ILE A 90 15.78 29.86 -12.82
CA ILE A 90 14.33 29.98 -12.97
C ILE A 90 13.80 30.65 -11.71
N ASN A 91 13.17 31.82 -11.86
CA ASN A 91 12.64 32.62 -10.75
C ASN A 91 13.68 32.80 -9.62
N ASP A 92 14.87 33.28 -9.96
CA ASP A 92 16.01 33.51 -9.05
C ASP A 92 16.48 32.24 -8.30
N THR A 93 16.15 31.06 -8.80
CA THR A 93 16.58 29.77 -8.25
C THR A 93 17.43 29.02 -9.27
N LYS A 94 18.63 28.60 -8.87
CA LYS A 94 19.45 27.67 -9.65
C LYS A 94 18.90 26.26 -9.57
N MET A 95 18.57 25.73 -10.73
CA MET A 95 18.01 24.39 -10.92
C MET A 95 18.99 23.52 -11.72
N VAL A 96 18.98 22.22 -11.46
CA VAL A 96 19.74 21.21 -12.18
C VAL A 96 18.82 20.18 -12.81
N PRO A 97 19.15 19.67 -14.01
CA PRO A 97 18.35 18.67 -14.69
C PRO A 97 18.56 17.28 -14.07
N MET A 98 17.45 16.63 -13.69
CA MET A 98 17.50 15.41 -12.91
C MET A 98 18.06 14.21 -13.67
N ASP A 99 17.95 14.15 -15.00
CA ASP A 99 18.58 13.10 -15.82
C ASP A 99 20.11 13.11 -15.69
N LYS A 100 20.72 14.31 -15.64
CA LYS A 100 22.16 14.49 -15.42
C LYS A 100 22.55 14.15 -13.99
N VAL A 101 21.75 14.58 -13.02
CA VAL A 101 21.95 14.23 -11.61
C VAL A 101 21.93 12.71 -11.44
N THR A 102 20.89 12.02 -11.93
CA THR A 102 20.77 10.56 -11.79
C THR A 102 21.88 9.81 -12.50
N SER A 103 22.30 10.29 -13.68
CA SER A 103 23.43 9.69 -14.40
C SER A 103 24.73 9.78 -13.60
N LEU A 104 24.98 10.91 -12.93
CA LEU A 104 26.20 11.10 -12.14
C LEU A 104 26.15 10.34 -10.81
N VAL A 105 25.01 10.38 -10.11
CA VAL A 105 24.89 9.72 -8.79
C VAL A 105 24.68 8.21 -8.88
N GLY A 106 24.63 7.61 -10.08
CA GLY A 106 24.37 6.20 -10.26
C GLY A 106 22.95 5.83 -9.83
N ALA A 107 21.95 6.39 -10.50
CA ALA A 107 20.55 6.17 -10.20
C ALA A 107 19.73 5.93 -11.45
N ASP A 108 18.70 5.09 -11.31
CA ASP A 108 17.61 5.02 -12.28
C ASP A 108 16.45 5.90 -11.80
N TYR A 109 15.51 6.18 -12.69
CA TYR A 109 14.28 6.88 -12.33
C TYR A 109 13.07 6.34 -13.09
N VAL A 110 11.89 6.58 -12.51
CA VAL A 110 10.59 6.38 -13.15
C VAL A 110 9.84 7.70 -13.13
N TRP A 111 9.49 8.21 -14.31
CA TRP A 111 8.67 9.42 -14.47
C TRP A 111 7.20 9.05 -14.65
N ASP A 112 6.34 9.61 -13.80
CA ASP A 112 4.89 9.57 -13.93
C ASP A 112 4.43 10.95 -14.40
N GLY A 113 4.16 11.06 -15.72
CA GLY A 113 3.79 12.32 -16.36
C GLY A 113 2.43 12.85 -15.91
N ASP A 114 1.46 11.98 -15.66
CA ASP A 114 0.12 12.38 -15.21
C ASP A 114 0.15 12.95 -13.80
N ARG A 115 1.01 12.40 -12.94
CA ARG A 115 1.18 12.85 -11.54
C ARG A 115 2.34 13.83 -11.33
N HIS A 116 3.05 14.21 -12.39
CA HIS A 116 4.27 15.02 -12.35
C HIS A 116 5.25 14.55 -11.25
N THR A 117 5.47 13.24 -11.17
CA THR A 117 6.25 12.62 -10.08
C THR A 117 7.43 11.82 -10.62
N LEU A 118 8.63 12.16 -10.17
CA LEU A 118 9.88 11.46 -10.46
C LEU A 118 10.27 10.56 -9.29
N LYS A 119 10.21 9.24 -9.45
CA LYS A 119 10.68 8.27 -8.45
C LYS A 119 12.13 7.91 -8.73
N LEU A 120 13.03 8.21 -7.80
CA LEU A 120 14.44 7.87 -7.90
C LEU A 120 14.72 6.48 -7.32
N LEU A 121 15.59 5.73 -7.99
CA LEU A 121 16.02 4.39 -7.62
C LEU A 121 17.55 4.34 -7.47
N ALA A 122 18.04 4.14 -6.25
CA ALA A 122 19.48 4.01 -6.02
C ALA A 122 19.98 2.68 -6.58
N HIS A 123 21.15 2.70 -7.17
CA HIS A 123 21.83 1.48 -7.56
C HIS A 123 22.35 0.79 -6.31
N LEU A 124 21.93 -0.46 -6.09
CA LEU A 124 22.56 -1.38 -5.15
C LEU A 124 23.78 -1.97 -5.85
N THR A 125 24.97 -1.51 -5.45
CA THR A 125 26.22 -1.69 -6.19
C THR A 125 27.06 -2.86 -5.70
N SER A 126 26.99 -3.21 -4.42
CA SER A 126 27.61 -4.43 -3.90
C SER A 126 26.92 -4.97 -2.64
N VAL A 127 27.09 -6.27 -2.42
CA VAL A 127 26.74 -6.96 -1.18
C VAL A 127 27.97 -7.74 -0.73
N GLU A 128 28.44 -7.43 0.47
CA GLU A 128 29.65 -7.99 1.06
C GLU A 128 29.32 -8.57 2.43
N PHE A 129 30.05 -9.61 2.83
CA PHE A 129 29.90 -10.19 4.15
C PHE A 129 31.28 -10.46 4.76
N ASP A 130 31.60 -9.77 5.87
CA ASP A 130 32.79 -10.03 6.68
C ASP A 130 32.45 -9.86 8.16
N ASN A 131 33.18 -10.55 9.05
CA ASN A 131 33.06 -10.42 10.51
C ASN A 131 31.61 -10.35 11.01
N ASN A 132 30.78 -11.30 10.55
CA ASN A 132 29.35 -11.38 10.91
C ASN A 132 28.52 -10.15 10.52
N THR A 133 28.97 -9.36 9.55
CA THR A 133 28.33 -8.13 9.09
C THR A 133 28.10 -8.21 7.59
N LEU A 134 26.83 -8.19 7.20
CA LEU A 134 26.40 -7.93 5.83
C LEU A 134 26.48 -6.42 5.58
N ARG A 135 27.25 -6.01 4.57
CA ARG A 135 27.28 -4.64 4.05
C ARG A 135 26.61 -4.61 2.69
N VAL A 136 25.62 -3.73 2.53
CA VAL A 136 24.97 -3.46 1.26
C VAL A 136 25.24 -2.02 0.88
N ASN A 137 25.96 -1.84 -0.22
CA ASN A 137 26.34 -0.52 -0.72
C ASN A 137 25.33 -0.06 -1.76
N CYS A 138 24.87 1.18 -1.60
CA CYS A 138 23.94 1.88 -2.47
C CYS A 138 24.58 3.18 -2.93
N SER A 139 24.21 3.65 -4.12
CA SER A 139 24.81 4.83 -4.73
C SER A 139 24.48 6.16 -4.02
N TYR A 140 23.39 6.19 -3.26
CA TYR A 140 23.04 7.29 -2.34
C TYR A 140 22.21 6.76 -1.15
N PRO A 141 21.97 7.58 -0.11
CA PRO A 141 21.26 7.14 1.09
C PRO A 141 19.82 6.68 0.83
N VAL A 142 19.53 5.43 1.20
CA VAL A 142 18.20 4.82 1.07
C VAL A 142 17.72 4.24 2.41
N PRO A 143 16.41 4.29 2.70
CA PRO A 143 15.85 3.63 3.87
C PRO A 143 16.00 2.11 3.75
N SER A 144 16.12 1.43 4.88
CA SER A 144 16.17 -0.03 4.94
C SER A 144 15.41 -0.57 6.14
N SER A 145 15.03 -1.84 6.06
CA SER A 145 14.33 -2.53 7.14
C SER A 145 14.69 -4.01 7.14
N VAL A 146 14.79 -4.60 8.33
CA VAL A 146 15.07 -6.02 8.49
C VAL A 146 13.83 -6.76 8.97
N ILE A 147 13.56 -7.91 8.37
CA ILE A 147 12.43 -8.81 8.67
C ILE A 147 13.00 -10.21 8.90
N TYR A 148 12.48 -10.91 9.91
CA TYR A 148 12.73 -12.34 10.09
C TYR A 148 11.51 -13.14 9.67
N TRP A 149 11.69 -14.09 8.76
CA TRP A 149 10.61 -14.95 8.26
C TRP A 149 11.15 -16.29 7.82
N ASP A 150 10.50 -17.38 8.23
CA ASP A 150 10.81 -18.75 7.80
C ASP A 150 12.30 -19.13 7.90
N GLY A 151 12.91 -18.87 9.06
CA GLY A 151 14.34 -19.17 9.27
C GLY A 151 15.32 -18.22 8.56
N LYS A 152 14.84 -17.20 7.86
CA LYS A 152 15.65 -16.27 7.06
C LYS A 152 15.65 -14.87 7.64
N VAL A 153 16.77 -14.18 7.48
CA VAL A 153 16.89 -12.74 7.72
C VAL A 153 16.80 -12.03 6.38
N ILE A 154 15.82 -11.13 6.25
CA ILE A 154 15.48 -10.43 5.01
C ILE A 154 15.73 -8.95 5.23
N LEU A 155 16.60 -8.36 4.41
CA LEU A 155 16.83 -6.92 4.36
C LEU A 155 16.08 -6.34 3.16
N ASP A 156 15.03 -5.57 3.43
CA ASP A 156 14.24 -4.82 2.46
C ASP A 156 14.81 -3.41 2.27
N ILE A 157 15.02 -3.01 1.02
CA ILE A 157 15.69 -1.76 0.65
C ILE A 157 14.84 -1.03 -0.42
N PRO A 158 13.75 -0.33 -0.04
CA PRO A 158 12.91 0.38 -0.99
C PRO A 158 13.63 1.58 -1.63
N GLY A 159 13.22 1.94 -2.84
CA GLY A 159 13.84 3.00 -3.64
C GLY A 159 15.18 2.59 -4.25
N THR A 160 15.34 1.31 -4.60
CA THR A 160 16.58 0.78 -5.19
C THR A 160 16.33 -0.12 -6.38
N LYS A 161 17.40 -0.33 -7.14
CA LYS A 161 17.52 -1.31 -8.23
C LYS A 161 18.87 -2.01 -8.12
N ILE A 162 18.93 -3.30 -8.41
CA ILE A 162 20.16 -4.09 -8.39
C ILE A 162 21.02 -3.70 -9.60
N ALA A 163 22.19 -3.11 -9.35
CA ALA A 163 23.15 -2.71 -10.37
C ALA A 163 24.47 -3.49 -10.27
N THR A 164 24.43 -4.65 -9.60
CA THR A 164 25.54 -5.59 -9.48
C THR A 164 25.20 -6.89 -10.23
N ASP A 165 26.22 -7.55 -10.79
CA ASP A 165 26.04 -8.85 -11.45
C ASP A 165 25.77 -9.99 -10.45
N ALA A 166 26.04 -9.76 -9.16
CA ALA A 166 25.84 -10.72 -8.10
C ALA A 166 24.36 -10.94 -7.78
N LYS A 167 23.77 -12.02 -8.30
CA LYS A 167 22.42 -12.48 -7.89
C LYS A 167 22.44 -13.27 -6.58
N GLU A 168 23.58 -13.87 -6.27
CA GLU A 168 23.82 -14.66 -5.07
C GLU A 168 25.29 -14.49 -4.64
N VAL A 169 25.50 -14.32 -3.34
CA VAL A 169 26.82 -14.23 -2.71
C VAL A 169 26.95 -15.42 -1.76
N PHE A 170 27.82 -16.37 -2.10
CA PHE A 170 28.13 -17.48 -1.21
C PHE A 170 28.99 -16.99 -0.04
N ILE A 171 28.61 -17.34 1.18
CA ILE A 171 29.27 -16.88 2.40
C ILE A 171 29.92 -18.06 3.14
N GLY A 172 29.22 -19.19 3.24
CA GLY A 172 29.80 -20.47 3.70
C GLY A 172 30.25 -20.51 5.16
N THR A 173 29.75 -19.62 6.02
CA THR A 173 30.05 -19.64 7.46
C THR A 173 29.16 -20.65 8.19
N SER A 174 29.49 -20.96 9.45
CA SER A 174 28.66 -21.80 10.34
C SER A 174 27.30 -21.19 10.70
N THR A 175 27.05 -19.94 10.30
CA THR A 175 25.85 -19.17 10.62
C THR A 175 25.10 -18.77 9.35
N VAL A 176 25.78 -18.14 8.40
CA VAL A 176 25.22 -17.66 7.14
C VAL A 176 25.80 -18.48 5.99
N LEU A 177 24.94 -19.15 5.24
CA LEU A 177 25.33 -19.97 4.09
C LEU A 177 25.53 -19.09 2.85
N LYS A 178 24.57 -18.20 2.57
CA LYS A 178 24.58 -17.32 1.41
C LYS A 178 23.65 -16.12 1.57
N ALA A 179 23.89 -15.08 0.79
CA ALA A 179 22.99 -13.96 0.58
C ALA A 179 22.42 -14.01 -0.85
N ARG A 180 21.11 -13.90 -1.00
CA ARG A 180 20.41 -13.85 -2.29
C ARG A 180 19.85 -12.46 -2.51
N LEU A 181 20.09 -11.90 -3.69
CA LEU A 181 19.56 -10.60 -4.06
C LEU A 181 18.35 -10.78 -4.97
N GLY A 182 17.35 -9.93 -4.84
CA GLY A 182 16.22 -9.90 -5.75
C GLY A 182 15.45 -8.59 -5.68
N GLU A 183 14.63 -8.32 -6.68
CA GLU A 183 13.81 -7.11 -6.78
C GLU A 183 12.33 -7.47 -6.55
N PRO A 184 11.83 -7.44 -5.30
CA PRO A 184 10.45 -7.81 -5.02
C PRO A 184 9.42 -6.86 -5.64
N THR A 185 9.83 -5.64 -6.03
CA THR A 185 9.08 -4.66 -6.84
C THR A 185 10.01 -4.01 -7.87
N ALA A 186 9.46 -3.31 -8.86
CA ALA A 186 10.24 -2.50 -9.81
C ALA A 186 11.00 -1.32 -9.15
N THR A 187 10.78 -1.07 -7.87
CA THR A 187 11.31 0.08 -7.13
C THR A 187 11.91 -0.34 -5.78
N SER A 188 12.25 -1.60 -5.59
CA SER A 188 12.88 -2.07 -4.35
C SER A 188 13.74 -3.29 -4.61
N SER A 189 14.87 -3.35 -3.89
CA SER A 189 15.73 -4.51 -3.80
C SER A 189 15.57 -5.17 -2.44
N ARG A 190 15.91 -6.45 -2.39
CA ARG A 190 15.89 -7.29 -1.20
C ARG A 190 17.14 -8.14 -1.15
N VAL A 191 17.74 -8.24 0.02
CA VAL A 191 18.80 -9.21 0.32
C VAL A 191 18.26 -10.22 1.32
N VAL A 192 18.27 -11.50 0.97
CA VAL A 192 17.82 -12.60 1.82
C VAL A 192 19.02 -13.42 2.26
N LEU A 193 19.25 -13.50 3.57
CA LEU A 193 20.25 -14.37 4.15
C LEU A 193 19.66 -15.74 4.43
N ASP A 194 20.22 -16.76 3.79
CA ASP A 194 19.95 -18.15 4.11
C ASP A 194 20.88 -18.57 5.25
N LEU A 195 20.28 -18.88 6.41
CA LEU A 195 20.98 -19.22 7.62
C LEU A 195 21.15 -20.75 7.75
N ALA A 196 22.28 -21.18 8.30
CA ALA A 196 22.56 -22.57 8.65
C ALA A 196 21.80 -23.01 9.93
N LYS A 197 21.46 -22.03 10.78
CA LYS A 197 20.79 -22.23 12.07
C LYS A 197 20.05 -20.94 12.46
N SER A 198 19.15 -21.03 13.45
CA SER A 198 18.54 -19.85 14.03
C SER A 198 19.61 -18.97 14.69
N THR A 199 19.64 -17.68 14.37
CA THR A 199 20.69 -16.76 14.84
C THR A 199 20.15 -15.35 15.01
N GLY A 200 20.71 -14.61 15.98
CA GLY A 200 20.35 -13.21 16.23
C GLY A 200 20.83 -12.27 15.14
N TYR A 201 20.14 -11.15 14.98
CA TYR A 201 20.47 -10.13 14.00
C TYR A 201 20.23 -8.72 14.54
N LYS A 202 20.92 -7.74 13.94
CA LYS A 202 20.78 -6.33 14.27
C LYS A 202 21.08 -5.47 13.04
N LEU A 203 20.09 -4.70 12.58
CA LEU A 203 20.35 -3.61 11.64
C LEU A 203 21.13 -2.52 12.41
N VAL A 204 22.39 -2.32 12.03
CA VAL A 204 23.31 -1.39 12.70
C VAL A 204 23.01 0.03 12.26
N THR A 205 22.75 0.19 10.96
CA THR A 205 22.41 1.48 10.36
C THR A 205 21.07 1.98 10.87
N SER A 206 21.01 3.25 11.29
CA SER A 206 19.77 3.95 11.60
C SER A 206 19.41 4.96 10.50
N GLY A 207 18.15 4.94 10.06
CA GLY A 207 17.68 5.83 8.99
C GLY A 207 18.24 5.50 7.61
N PRO A 208 18.06 6.41 6.62
CA PRO A 208 18.60 6.23 5.28
C PRO A 208 20.12 6.25 5.25
N SER A 209 20.74 5.31 4.52
CA SER A 209 22.20 5.23 4.38
C SER A 209 22.62 4.70 3.02
N ALA A 210 23.78 5.16 2.54
CA ALA A 210 24.41 4.66 1.32
C ALA A 210 25.17 3.34 1.59
N GLN A 211 25.48 3.05 2.86
CA GLN A 211 26.01 1.78 3.29
C GLN A 211 25.15 1.23 4.42
N ILE A 212 24.42 0.16 4.12
CA ILE A 212 23.54 -0.50 5.07
C ILE A 212 24.31 -1.66 5.69
N GLU A 213 24.42 -1.65 7.02
CA GLU A 213 25.11 -2.67 7.78
C GLU A 213 24.11 -3.48 8.61
N LEU A 214 24.12 -4.80 8.42
CA LEU A 214 23.31 -5.76 9.15
C LEU A 214 24.22 -6.80 9.79
N GLN A 215 24.29 -6.81 11.11
CA GLN A 215 25.01 -7.83 11.85
C GLN A 215 24.15 -9.08 12.04
N VAL A 216 24.76 -10.26 11.89
CA VAL A 216 24.12 -11.57 12.08
C VAL A 216 25.10 -12.52 12.77
N GLY A 217 24.74 -13.01 13.96
CA GLY A 217 25.63 -13.85 14.75
C GLY A 217 25.05 -14.28 16.08
N ASP A 218 25.67 -15.28 16.70
CA ASP A 218 25.30 -15.74 18.03
C ASP A 218 25.51 -14.60 19.04
N GLY A 219 24.52 -14.34 19.90
CA GLY A 219 24.57 -13.24 20.88
C GLY A 219 24.41 -11.82 20.30
N ILE A 220 24.13 -11.67 19.00
CA ILE A 220 23.88 -10.36 18.37
C ILE A 220 22.39 -10.01 18.40
N GLY A 221 22.06 -8.84 18.96
CA GLY A 221 20.74 -8.21 18.83
C GLY A 221 19.58 -9.02 19.43
N GLN A 222 18.40 -8.92 18.83
CA GLN A 222 17.27 -9.75 19.21
C GLN A 222 17.54 -11.19 18.75
N PRO A 223 17.37 -12.22 19.60
CA PRO A 223 17.34 -13.59 19.10
C PRO A 223 16.23 -13.68 18.05
N ALA A 224 16.50 -14.36 16.93
CA ALA A 224 15.46 -14.76 16.00
C ALA A 224 14.30 -15.36 16.82
N PRO A 225 13.08 -14.80 16.76
CA PRO A 225 11.99 -15.32 17.55
C PRO A 225 11.80 -16.79 17.20
N ALA A 226 11.66 -17.67 18.19
CA ALA A 226 10.81 -18.83 17.99
C ALA A 226 9.45 -18.31 17.49
N ALA A 227 8.80 -19.03 16.57
CA ALA A 227 7.55 -18.61 15.93
C ALA A 227 6.63 -17.84 16.90
N LYS A 228 6.28 -16.60 16.50
CA LYS A 228 5.98 -15.45 17.37
C LYS A 228 4.80 -15.66 18.33
N SER A 229 4.98 -15.17 19.57
CA SER A 229 3.91 -14.65 20.42
C SER A 229 3.57 -13.18 20.11
N ALA A 230 2.38 -12.75 20.55
CA ALA A 230 1.61 -11.52 20.31
C ALA A 230 2.35 -10.14 20.19
N PRO A 231 1.69 -9.11 19.63
CA PRO A 231 2.31 -7.81 19.34
C PRO A 231 2.70 -7.04 20.61
N THR A 232 3.91 -6.47 20.61
CA THR A 232 4.35 -5.49 21.60
C THR A 232 3.65 -4.12 21.43
N PRO A 233 3.48 -3.33 22.51
CA PRO A 233 2.81 -2.03 22.46
C PRO A 233 3.54 -1.03 21.57
N ARG A 234 2.77 -0.24 20.82
CA ARG A 234 3.27 0.85 19.96
C ARG A 234 3.97 1.93 20.80
N PRO A 235 5.12 2.51 20.36
CA PRO A 235 5.73 3.67 21.01
C PRO A 235 4.72 4.83 21.10
N LYS A 236 4.71 5.58 22.21
CA LYS A 236 3.85 6.78 22.36
C LYS A 236 4.19 7.78 21.25
N GLN A 237 3.22 8.03 20.38
CA GLN A 237 3.30 9.05 19.33
C GLN A 237 3.52 10.44 19.99
N PRO A 238 4.39 11.32 19.45
CA PRO A 238 4.56 12.67 19.97
C PRO A 238 3.22 13.41 20.05
N ALA A 239 3.05 14.25 21.07
CA ALA A 239 1.83 15.02 21.29
C ALA A 239 1.54 15.89 20.06
N VAL A 240 0.41 15.63 19.41
CA VAL A 240 -0.07 16.39 18.25
C VAL A 240 -0.50 17.78 18.74
N PRO A 241 -0.10 18.88 18.07
CA PRO A 241 -0.62 20.20 18.38
C PRO A 241 -2.16 20.20 18.31
N PRO A 242 -2.86 20.73 19.32
CA PRO A 242 -4.32 20.77 19.28
C PRO A 242 -4.78 21.61 18.08
N PHE A 243 -5.85 21.18 17.44
CA PHE A 243 -6.49 21.89 16.33
C PHE A 243 -7.98 22.01 16.58
N THR A 244 -8.58 23.05 16.03
CA THR A 244 -10.02 23.28 16.13
C THR A 244 -10.63 23.05 14.76
N ILE A 245 -11.70 22.26 14.72
CA ILE A 245 -12.56 22.09 13.56
C ILE A 245 -13.53 23.26 13.55
N THR A 246 -13.44 24.07 12.50
CA THR A 246 -14.18 25.33 12.33
C THR A 246 -15.33 25.19 11.35
N GLY A 247 -15.43 24.08 10.63
CA GLY A 247 -16.53 23.81 9.74
C GLY A 247 -16.44 22.41 9.12
N ILE A 248 -17.58 21.94 8.64
CA ILE A 248 -17.69 20.73 7.84
C ILE A 248 -18.71 21.01 6.73
N SER A 249 -18.44 20.52 5.52
CA SER A 249 -19.35 20.62 4.37
C SER A 249 -19.27 19.35 3.52
N VAL A 250 -20.35 19.03 2.83
CA VAL A 250 -20.39 17.95 1.84
C VAL A 250 -20.53 18.57 0.46
N ASP A 251 -19.58 18.30 -0.43
CA ASP A 251 -19.67 18.62 -1.84
C ASP A 251 -20.25 17.41 -2.59
N THR A 252 -21.31 17.66 -3.37
CA THR A 252 -22.10 16.64 -4.08
C THR A 252 -22.15 16.90 -5.58
N ALA A 253 -21.14 17.59 -6.12
CA ALA A 253 -21.07 17.92 -7.55
C ALA A 253 -20.97 16.71 -8.49
N ASN A 254 -20.75 15.50 -7.96
CA ASN A 254 -20.73 14.25 -8.71
C ASN A 254 -21.92 13.37 -8.27
N ASP A 255 -22.57 12.70 -9.23
CA ASP A 255 -23.80 11.93 -9.00
C ASP A 255 -23.57 10.67 -8.15
N ASP A 256 -22.35 10.09 -8.20
CA ASP A 256 -22.01 8.83 -7.52
C ASP A 256 -20.96 8.99 -6.41
N ALA A 257 -20.22 10.10 -6.42
CA ALA A 257 -19.13 10.40 -5.49
C ALA A 257 -19.35 11.74 -4.79
N PHE A 258 -18.79 11.90 -3.61
CA PHE A 258 -18.91 13.14 -2.84
C PHE A 258 -17.67 13.37 -1.99
N ASP A 259 -17.39 14.64 -1.70
CA ASP A 259 -16.30 15.04 -0.84
C ASP A 259 -16.85 15.54 0.49
N VAL A 260 -16.26 15.08 1.61
CA VAL A 260 -16.50 15.68 2.93
C VAL A 260 -15.30 16.53 3.28
N ILE A 261 -15.52 17.83 3.40
CA ILE A 261 -14.48 18.83 3.64
C ILE A 261 -14.60 19.28 5.09
N ILE A 262 -13.56 19.02 5.89
CA ILE A 262 -13.47 19.46 7.30
C ILE A 262 -12.46 20.59 7.38
N ARG A 263 -12.92 21.79 7.73
CA ARG A 263 -12.06 22.97 7.91
C ARG A 263 -11.49 23.00 9.31
N THR A 264 -10.19 23.30 9.41
CA THR A 264 -9.45 23.26 10.67
C THR A 264 -8.53 24.47 10.83
N THR A 265 -8.07 24.74 12.04
CA THR A 265 -7.14 25.86 12.32
C THR A 265 -5.68 25.58 11.94
N ASN A 266 -5.30 24.31 11.78
CA ASN A 266 -3.98 23.86 11.33
C ASN A 266 -4.09 22.49 10.66
N ARG A 267 -2.97 21.91 10.19
CA ARG A 267 -2.92 20.65 9.42
C ARG A 267 -3.70 19.47 10.04
N GLY A 268 -3.98 19.46 11.34
CA GLY A 268 -4.76 18.38 11.99
C GLY A 268 -4.06 17.01 11.95
N ASN A 269 -4.71 16.00 12.51
CA ASN A 269 -4.23 14.61 12.48
C ASN A 269 -5.40 13.63 12.37
N ILE A 270 -5.17 12.46 11.76
CA ILE A 270 -6.23 11.54 11.33
C ILE A 270 -5.85 10.08 11.59
N GLY A 271 -6.77 9.35 12.19
CA GLY A 271 -6.87 7.88 12.14
C GLY A 271 -8.19 7.50 11.47
N ALA A 272 -8.21 6.44 10.67
CA ALA A 272 -9.37 6.08 9.86
C ALA A 272 -9.69 4.59 9.96
N ASP A 273 -10.91 4.29 10.35
CA ASP A 273 -11.47 2.95 10.44
C ASP A 273 -12.65 2.81 9.46
N LEU A 274 -12.82 1.62 8.90
CA LEU A 274 -13.92 1.29 8.01
C LEU A 274 -14.79 0.23 8.67
N ALA A 275 -16.10 0.42 8.66
CA ALA A 275 -17.07 -0.60 9.05
C ALA A 275 -18.02 -0.86 7.88
N ILE A 276 -18.40 -2.12 7.66
CA ILE A 276 -19.28 -2.49 6.54
C ILE A 276 -20.72 -2.69 6.97
N LEU A 277 -20.98 -2.96 8.25
CA LEU A 277 -22.33 -3.23 8.77
C LEU A 277 -22.59 -2.46 10.08
N PRO A 278 -23.48 -1.44 10.06
CA PRO A 278 -23.93 -0.73 8.85
C PRO A 278 -22.72 -0.13 8.09
N PRO A 279 -22.82 0.11 6.77
CA PRO A 279 -21.68 0.63 6.01
C PRO A 279 -21.37 2.05 6.50
N GLU A 280 -20.22 2.19 7.15
CA GLU A 280 -19.79 3.41 7.82
C GLU A 280 -18.29 3.66 7.59
N ILE A 281 -17.93 4.91 7.31
CA ILE A 281 -16.54 5.38 7.40
C ILE A 281 -16.41 6.17 8.70
N VAL A 282 -15.44 5.80 9.53
CA VAL A 282 -15.18 6.46 10.81
C VAL A 282 -13.79 7.08 10.78
N LEU A 283 -13.72 8.41 10.83
CA LEU A 283 -12.46 9.13 10.98
C LEU A 283 -12.32 9.63 12.42
N ASN A 284 -11.31 9.13 13.12
CA ASN A 284 -10.89 9.65 14.41
C ASN A 284 -9.88 10.79 14.17
N LEU A 285 -10.06 11.92 14.84
CA LEU A 285 -9.27 13.14 14.70
C LEU A 285 -8.61 13.46 16.06
N PRO A 286 -7.47 12.83 16.39
CA PRO A 286 -6.87 12.92 17.72
C PRO A 286 -6.37 14.33 18.01
N GLY A 287 -6.67 14.84 19.21
CA GLY A 287 -6.31 16.21 19.60
C GLY A 287 -7.16 17.31 18.95
N GLY A 288 -8.14 16.95 18.13
CA GLY A 288 -9.13 17.88 17.59
C GLY A 288 -10.10 18.39 18.66
N LYS A 289 -10.53 19.64 18.52
CA LYS A 289 -11.66 20.25 19.24
C LYS A 289 -12.72 20.69 18.24
N LEU A 290 -13.99 20.66 18.64
CA LEU A 290 -15.08 21.20 17.84
C LEU A 290 -15.33 22.64 18.28
N ASP A 291 -15.39 23.57 17.33
CA ASP A 291 -15.92 24.91 17.59
C ASP A 291 -17.43 24.82 17.85
N ASP A 292 -17.95 25.60 18.81
CA ASP A 292 -19.35 25.55 19.21
C ASP A 292 -20.32 25.94 18.08
N SER A 293 -19.83 26.59 17.03
CA SER A 293 -20.60 26.93 15.83
C SER A 293 -20.77 25.78 14.83
N VAL A 294 -19.99 24.68 14.97
CA VAL A 294 -20.05 23.55 14.04
C VAL A 294 -21.23 22.64 14.40
N THR A 295 -22.12 22.45 13.44
CA THR A 295 -23.28 21.56 13.53
C THR A 295 -23.11 20.36 12.60
N ASP A 296 -23.88 19.29 12.82
CA ASP A 296 -23.92 18.14 11.92
C ASP A 296 -24.32 18.56 10.51
N VAL A 297 -23.64 18.00 9.50
CA VAL A 297 -23.92 18.35 8.10
C VAL A 297 -25.01 17.48 7.54
N THR A 298 -26.06 18.14 7.06
CA THR A 298 -27.10 17.53 6.24
C THR A 298 -26.83 17.89 4.78
N GLY A 299 -26.11 17.01 4.09
CA GLY A 299 -26.03 17.00 2.63
C GLY A 299 -26.75 15.76 2.12
N SER A 300 -27.69 15.91 1.18
CA SER A 300 -28.37 14.76 0.57
C SER A 300 -27.56 14.28 -0.63
N HIS A 301 -26.93 13.12 -0.51
CA HIS A 301 -26.34 12.41 -1.64
C HIS A 301 -26.87 10.97 -1.64
N PRO A 302 -27.17 10.35 -2.79
CA PRO A 302 -27.73 8.99 -2.83
C PRO A 302 -26.93 7.95 -2.03
N ASN A 303 -25.59 8.11 -2.01
CA ASN A 303 -24.68 7.23 -1.28
C ASN A 303 -24.34 7.68 0.16
N LEU A 304 -24.81 8.85 0.63
CA LEU A 304 -24.58 9.37 1.98
C LEU A 304 -25.90 9.49 2.74
N LYS A 305 -26.08 8.67 3.77
CA LYS A 305 -27.24 8.74 4.67
C LYS A 305 -27.09 9.83 5.72
N SER A 306 -25.91 9.98 6.31
CA SER A 306 -25.62 11.03 7.28
C SER A 306 -24.11 11.25 7.45
N ALA A 307 -23.71 12.48 7.77
CA ALA A 307 -22.36 12.82 8.22
C ALA A 307 -22.44 13.48 9.60
N THR A 308 -21.97 12.79 10.62
CA THR A 308 -22.09 13.24 12.03
C THR A 308 -20.71 13.51 12.61
N ILE A 309 -20.56 14.67 13.27
CA ILE A 309 -19.32 15.05 13.95
C ILE A 309 -19.56 15.15 15.45
N SER A 310 -18.82 14.38 16.23
CA SER A 310 -19.01 14.32 17.68
C SER A 310 -17.68 14.25 18.43
N LYS A 311 -17.69 14.58 19.73
CA LYS A 311 -16.57 14.24 20.60
C LYS A 311 -16.33 12.74 20.54
N ALA A 312 -15.08 12.31 20.39
CA ALA A 312 -14.74 10.89 20.45
C ALA A 312 -15.02 10.37 21.87
N SER A 313 -15.67 9.22 21.99
CA SER A 313 -15.92 8.54 23.27
C SER A 313 -14.87 7.47 23.55
N GLY A 314 -14.52 7.25 24.82
CA GLY A 314 -13.60 6.18 25.24
C GLY A 314 -12.13 6.63 25.33
N SER A 315 -11.19 5.75 24.96
CA SER A 315 -9.74 5.95 25.17
C SER A 315 -9.07 6.94 24.19
N VAL A 316 -9.82 7.50 23.23
CA VAL A 316 -9.31 8.43 22.21
C VAL A 316 -9.78 9.84 22.55
N SER A 317 -8.86 10.75 22.87
CA SER A 317 -9.16 12.18 23.00
C SER A 317 -9.19 12.83 21.61
N GLY A 318 -10.30 13.50 21.27
CA GLY A 318 -10.43 14.20 19.99
C GLY A 318 -11.86 14.25 19.46
N ILE A 319 -11.98 14.37 18.14
CA ILE A 319 -13.26 14.38 17.41
C ILE A 319 -13.40 13.10 16.59
N ARG A 320 -14.65 12.66 16.37
CA ARG A 320 -15.00 11.57 15.47
C ARG A 320 -15.96 12.08 14.39
N LEU A 321 -15.61 11.84 13.13
CA LEU A 321 -16.53 11.96 12.00
C LEU A 321 -17.04 10.56 11.65
N THR A 322 -18.35 10.40 11.55
CA THR A 322 -19.01 9.16 11.12
C THR A 322 -19.83 9.45 9.87
N LEU A 323 -19.48 8.79 8.77
CA LEU A 323 -20.23 8.82 7.52
C LEU A 323 -21.05 7.54 7.41
N ARG A 324 -22.38 7.63 7.52
CA ARG A 324 -23.28 6.51 7.24
C ARG A 324 -23.59 6.46 5.77
N LEU A 325 -23.37 5.32 5.14
CA LEU A 325 -23.44 5.16 3.71
C LEU A 325 -24.67 4.34 3.29
N ALA A 326 -25.09 4.51 2.03
CA ALA A 326 -26.13 3.65 1.46
C ALA A 326 -25.61 2.25 1.11
N ARG A 327 -24.31 2.16 0.79
CA ARG A 327 -23.58 0.97 0.36
C ARG A 327 -22.11 1.07 0.79
N PRO A 328 -21.31 -0.01 0.71
CA PRO A 328 -19.86 0.09 0.87
C PRO A 328 -19.25 1.06 -0.16
N MET A 329 -18.47 2.04 0.31
CA MET A 329 -17.81 3.05 -0.52
C MET A 329 -16.30 3.07 -0.25
N ALA A 330 -15.51 3.30 -1.31
CA ALA A 330 -14.08 3.57 -1.19
C ALA A 330 -13.87 5.01 -0.74
N TYR A 331 -12.77 5.24 -0.02
CA TYR A 331 -12.40 6.59 0.38
C TYR A 331 -10.90 6.84 0.36
N GLY A 332 -10.54 8.09 0.05
CA GLY A 332 -9.22 8.67 0.23
C GLY A 332 -9.29 9.84 1.19
N VAL A 333 -8.17 10.19 1.82
CA VAL A 333 -8.08 11.36 2.69
C VAL A 333 -6.89 12.20 2.27
N GLU A 334 -7.15 13.46 1.93
CA GLU A 334 -6.14 14.47 1.63
C GLU A 334 -6.16 15.56 2.71
N ILE A 335 -4.98 16.01 3.13
CA ILE A 335 -4.84 17.15 4.03
C ILE A 335 -4.11 18.27 3.30
N LYS A 336 -4.80 19.38 3.06
CA LYS A 336 -4.26 20.53 2.34
C LYS A 336 -4.92 21.82 2.84
N ASN A 337 -4.16 22.91 2.95
CA ASN A 337 -4.68 24.24 3.30
C ASN A 337 -5.52 24.29 4.60
N ASN A 338 -5.14 23.51 5.62
CA ASN A 338 -5.91 23.32 6.86
C ASN A 338 -7.33 22.76 6.63
N GLU A 339 -7.51 22.01 5.55
CA GLU A 339 -8.69 21.21 5.29
C GLU A 339 -8.32 19.73 5.27
N ILE A 340 -9.20 18.92 5.85
CA ILE A 340 -9.19 17.47 5.72
C ILE A 340 -10.29 17.12 4.73
N ASN A 341 -9.89 16.69 3.54
CA ASN A 341 -10.78 16.32 2.46
C ASN A 341 -10.92 14.80 2.43
N VAL A 342 -12.14 14.32 2.57
CA VAL A 342 -12.48 12.90 2.51
C VAL A 342 -13.17 12.65 1.17
N HIS A 343 -12.43 12.07 0.24
CA HIS A 343 -12.93 11.76 -1.09
C HIS A 343 -13.64 10.43 -1.05
N VAL A 344 -14.97 10.40 -1.16
CA VAL A 344 -15.78 9.18 -1.09
C VAL A 344 -16.32 8.85 -2.48
N ARG A 345 -16.05 7.64 -2.96
CA ARG A 345 -16.43 7.19 -4.31
C ARG A 345 -16.88 5.73 -4.32
N PRO A 346 -17.65 5.29 -5.32
CA PRO A 346 -17.88 3.87 -5.53
C PRO A 346 -16.53 3.15 -5.65
N PRO A 347 -16.39 1.98 -5.02
CA PRO A 347 -15.16 1.21 -5.15
C PRO A 347 -15.07 0.64 -6.57
N ASP A 348 -13.85 0.40 -7.05
CA ASP A 348 -13.61 -0.04 -8.43
C ASP A 348 -14.33 -1.36 -8.72
N ARG A 349 -14.81 -1.56 -9.95
CA ARG A 349 -15.56 -2.76 -10.37
C ARG A 349 -16.89 -2.99 -9.62
N SER A 350 -17.34 -2.06 -8.80
CA SER A 350 -18.70 -2.08 -8.23
C SER A 350 -19.76 -1.57 -9.21
N GLY A 351 -21.04 -1.76 -8.86
CA GLY A 351 -22.16 -1.53 -9.75
C GLY A 351 -22.45 -2.74 -10.65
N GLY A 352 -23.69 -2.80 -11.16
CA GLY A 352 -24.21 -3.96 -11.90
C GLY A 352 -24.52 -5.15 -11.00
N LEU A 353 -24.51 -6.35 -11.58
CA LEU A 353 -24.78 -7.62 -10.89
C LEU A 353 -23.50 -8.42 -10.67
N LEU A 354 -23.46 -9.23 -9.61
CA LEU A 354 -22.37 -10.19 -9.40
C LEU A 354 -22.26 -11.20 -10.56
N ALA A 355 -23.40 -11.55 -11.17
CA ALA A 355 -23.49 -12.45 -12.32
C ALA A 355 -22.66 -11.99 -13.52
N ASP A 356 -22.43 -10.67 -13.67
CA ASP A 356 -21.67 -10.11 -14.80
C ASP A 356 -20.16 -10.08 -14.54
N LYS A 357 -19.69 -10.53 -13.37
CA LYS A 357 -18.29 -10.40 -12.96
C LYS A 357 -17.47 -11.63 -13.30
N PHE A 358 -16.21 -11.39 -13.62
CA PHE A 358 -15.20 -12.42 -13.74
C PHE A 358 -14.27 -12.42 -12.53
N ILE A 359 -14.26 -13.53 -11.79
CA ILE A 359 -13.54 -13.67 -10.53
C ILE A 359 -12.46 -14.75 -10.69
N VAL A 360 -11.22 -14.40 -10.35
CA VAL A 360 -10.16 -15.39 -10.17
C VAL A 360 -10.07 -15.75 -8.69
N VAL A 361 -10.15 -17.05 -8.40
CA VAL A 361 -9.96 -17.59 -7.05
C VAL A 361 -8.63 -18.33 -7.03
N ASP A 362 -7.74 -17.97 -6.13
CA ASP A 362 -6.42 -18.56 -5.99
C ASP A 362 -6.37 -19.52 -4.80
N PRO A 363 -6.38 -20.85 -5.03
CA PRO A 363 -6.12 -21.79 -3.95
C PRO A 363 -4.63 -21.72 -3.60
N GLY A 364 -4.31 -21.19 -2.43
CA GLY A 364 -2.95 -21.02 -1.94
C GLY A 364 -2.12 -22.30 -2.00
N HIS A 365 -0.80 -22.14 -2.19
CA HIS A 365 0.18 -23.23 -2.29
C HIS A 365 -0.13 -24.23 -3.44
N GLY A 366 0.34 -25.48 -3.34
CA GLY A 366 0.18 -26.52 -4.36
C GLY A 366 1.50 -27.20 -4.71
N GLY A 367 1.44 -28.44 -5.20
CA GLY A 367 2.62 -29.22 -5.58
C GLY A 367 3.54 -29.45 -4.40
N SER A 368 4.81 -29.04 -4.55
CA SER A 368 5.83 -29.13 -3.50
C SER A 368 5.56 -28.20 -2.31
N GLN A 369 4.81 -27.12 -2.52
CA GLN A 369 4.42 -26.16 -1.48
C GLN A 369 3.23 -26.73 -0.70
N LYS A 370 3.50 -27.37 0.45
CA LYS A 370 2.44 -27.94 1.31
C LYS A 370 1.66 -26.88 2.10
N GLY A 371 2.25 -25.69 2.27
CA GLY A 371 1.80 -24.68 3.20
C GLY A 371 1.96 -25.14 4.65
N ALA A 372 1.21 -24.54 5.56
CA ALA A 372 1.18 -24.95 6.95
C ALA A 372 0.70 -26.41 7.11
N GLN A 373 1.25 -27.11 8.10
CA GLN A 373 0.95 -28.52 8.34
C GLN A 373 0.61 -28.75 9.82
N ALA A 374 -0.54 -29.35 10.08
CA ALA A 374 -0.99 -29.66 11.44
C ALA A 374 -2.02 -30.79 11.44
N GLY A 375 -1.96 -31.68 12.43
CA GLY A 375 -2.93 -32.78 12.59
C GLY A 375 -3.03 -33.70 11.36
N GLY A 376 -1.93 -33.92 10.65
CA GLY A 376 -1.89 -34.73 9.42
C GLY A 376 -2.48 -34.06 8.17
N CYS A 377 -2.86 -32.78 8.26
CA CYS A 377 -3.43 -32.02 7.16
C CYS A 377 -2.39 -31.06 6.58
N ASN A 378 -2.42 -30.85 5.26
CA ASN A 378 -1.66 -29.79 4.59
C ASN A 378 -2.60 -28.66 4.19
N GLU A 379 -2.16 -27.42 4.37
CA GLU A 379 -2.90 -26.22 3.99
C GLU A 379 -3.31 -26.25 2.51
N LYS A 380 -2.42 -26.68 1.61
CA LYS A 380 -2.70 -26.74 0.16
C LYS A 380 -3.96 -27.54 -0.19
N ASP A 381 -4.25 -28.59 0.58
CA ASP A 381 -5.36 -29.50 0.33
C ASP A 381 -6.67 -28.89 0.84
N VAL A 382 -6.62 -28.19 1.97
CA VAL A 382 -7.74 -27.46 2.56
C VAL A 382 -8.10 -26.25 1.69
N ASN A 383 -7.09 -25.44 1.32
CA ASN A 383 -7.25 -24.28 0.44
C ASN A 383 -7.91 -24.67 -0.88
N PHE A 384 -7.50 -25.81 -1.47
CA PHE A 384 -8.07 -26.29 -2.72
C PHE A 384 -9.54 -26.71 -2.59
N LYS A 385 -9.94 -27.33 -1.47
CA LYS A 385 -11.34 -27.68 -1.22
C LYS A 385 -12.21 -26.44 -1.01
N ILE A 386 -11.74 -25.48 -0.20
CA ILE A 386 -12.44 -24.21 0.01
C ILE A 386 -12.58 -23.45 -1.31
N ALA A 387 -11.51 -23.29 -2.08
CA ALA A 387 -11.55 -22.58 -3.36
C ALA A 387 -12.52 -23.20 -4.38
N LYS A 388 -12.66 -24.53 -4.40
CA LYS A 388 -13.67 -25.21 -5.22
C LYS A 388 -15.10 -24.93 -4.75
N ALA A 389 -15.33 -24.90 -3.43
CA ALA A 389 -16.64 -24.51 -2.88
C ALA A 389 -16.97 -23.05 -3.24
N VAL A 390 -16.00 -22.14 -3.10
CA VAL A 390 -16.13 -20.72 -3.49
C VAL A 390 -16.46 -20.60 -4.97
N LYS A 391 -15.73 -21.32 -5.84
CA LYS A 391 -16.02 -21.33 -7.29
C LYS A 391 -17.44 -21.78 -7.58
N ALA A 392 -17.87 -22.92 -7.03
CA ALA A 392 -19.22 -23.42 -7.26
C ALA A 392 -20.31 -22.45 -6.77
N ALA A 393 -20.10 -21.81 -5.61
CA ALA A 393 -21.06 -20.85 -5.07
C ALA A 393 -21.14 -19.57 -5.93
N LEU A 394 -20.01 -19.05 -6.41
CA LEU A 394 -19.98 -17.89 -7.29
C LEU A 394 -20.59 -18.18 -8.68
N GLU A 395 -20.32 -19.37 -9.24
CA GLU A 395 -20.93 -19.81 -10.50
C GLU A 395 -22.45 -19.99 -10.36
N ALA A 396 -22.94 -20.42 -9.19
CA ALA A 396 -24.36 -20.50 -8.91
C ALA A 396 -25.06 -19.13 -8.89
N GLU A 397 -24.33 -18.06 -8.57
CA GLU A 397 -24.81 -16.66 -8.70
C GLU A 397 -24.65 -16.12 -10.13
N GLY A 398 -24.16 -16.94 -11.07
CA GLY A 398 -23.99 -16.58 -12.48
C GLY A 398 -22.63 -15.98 -12.84
N ALA A 399 -21.75 -15.73 -11.86
CA ALA A 399 -20.44 -15.14 -12.11
C ALA A 399 -19.53 -16.09 -12.91
N LYS A 400 -18.65 -15.54 -13.74
CA LYS A 400 -17.58 -16.32 -14.37
C LYS A 400 -16.47 -16.53 -13.35
N VAL A 401 -15.98 -17.76 -13.19
CA VAL A 401 -14.93 -18.07 -12.21
C VAL A 401 -13.80 -18.91 -12.79
N MET A 402 -12.56 -18.51 -12.50
CA MET A 402 -11.37 -19.28 -12.85
C MET A 402 -10.54 -19.55 -11.59
N LEU A 403 -10.01 -20.78 -11.46
CA LEU A 403 -9.02 -21.09 -10.44
C LEU A 403 -7.62 -20.85 -11.01
N THR A 404 -6.68 -20.34 -10.20
CA THR A 404 -5.26 -20.27 -10.61
C THR A 404 -4.62 -21.64 -10.78
N ARG A 405 -5.16 -22.66 -10.09
CA ARG A 405 -4.85 -24.09 -10.28
C ARG A 405 -6.09 -24.94 -10.11
N ASP A 406 -6.23 -25.98 -10.93
CA ASP A 406 -7.34 -26.94 -10.90
C ASP A 406 -6.91 -28.35 -10.44
N ARG A 407 -5.65 -28.49 -10.03
CA ARG A 407 -5.02 -29.70 -9.51
C ARG A 407 -3.94 -29.37 -8.48
N ASP A 408 -3.29 -30.38 -7.95
CA ASP A 408 -2.16 -30.23 -7.03
C ASP A 408 -0.87 -30.02 -7.85
N GLU A 409 -0.49 -28.76 -8.06
CA GLU A 409 0.68 -28.38 -8.85
C GLU A 409 1.39 -27.15 -8.26
N ASP A 410 2.68 -27.02 -8.57
CA ASP A 410 3.46 -25.84 -8.21
C ASP A 410 3.09 -24.67 -9.13
N ILE A 411 2.65 -23.57 -8.52
CA ILE A 411 2.47 -22.29 -9.20
C ILE A 411 3.22 -21.20 -8.44
N GLY A 412 4.03 -20.43 -9.19
CA GLY A 412 4.82 -19.32 -8.65
C GLY A 412 3.93 -18.17 -8.18
N LEU A 413 4.40 -17.41 -7.17
CA LEU A 413 3.62 -16.32 -6.58
C LEU A 413 3.17 -15.26 -7.60
N SER A 414 4.03 -14.88 -8.55
CA SER A 414 3.68 -13.90 -9.60
C SER A 414 2.66 -14.46 -10.58
N ALA A 415 2.84 -15.72 -10.98
CA ALA A 415 1.97 -16.39 -11.95
C ALA A 415 0.50 -16.41 -11.48
N ARG A 416 0.26 -16.52 -10.16
CA ARG A 416 -1.09 -16.50 -9.58
C ARG A 416 -1.85 -15.21 -9.91
N SER A 417 -1.23 -14.05 -9.69
CA SER A 417 -1.83 -12.74 -9.98
C SER A 417 -1.89 -12.47 -11.48
N GLU A 418 -0.89 -12.95 -12.24
CA GLU A 418 -0.86 -12.84 -13.70
C GLU A 418 -2.06 -13.53 -14.35
N VAL A 419 -2.55 -14.65 -13.81
CA VAL A 419 -3.82 -15.25 -14.27
C VAL A 419 -4.96 -14.23 -14.25
N ALA A 420 -5.11 -13.44 -13.18
CA ALA A 420 -6.17 -12.43 -13.12
C ALA A 420 -5.93 -11.26 -14.07
N ILE A 421 -4.70 -10.80 -14.18
CA ILE A 421 -4.31 -9.68 -15.03
C ILE A 421 -4.53 -10.03 -16.51
N ASP A 422 -3.97 -11.16 -16.96
CA ASP A 422 -4.00 -11.60 -18.35
C ASP A 422 -5.42 -11.91 -18.82
N ASN A 423 -6.25 -12.41 -17.90
CA ASN A 423 -7.66 -12.72 -18.16
C ASN A 423 -8.60 -11.54 -17.87
N LYS A 424 -8.08 -10.37 -17.46
CA LYS A 424 -8.85 -9.16 -17.16
C LYS A 424 -9.98 -9.41 -16.16
N ALA A 425 -9.68 -10.14 -15.09
CA ALA A 425 -10.65 -10.41 -14.04
C ALA A 425 -11.11 -9.10 -13.37
N ASP A 426 -12.35 -9.09 -12.88
CA ASP A 426 -12.86 -8.00 -12.05
C ASP A 426 -12.35 -8.12 -10.61
N PHE A 427 -12.14 -9.35 -10.11
CA PHE A 427 -11.70 -9.59 -8.74
C PHE A 427 -10.70 -10.74 -8.64
N PHE A 428 -9.84 -10.66 -7.63
CA PHE A 428 -8.92 -11.73 -7.24
C PHE A 428 -9.08 -12.10 -5.77
N ILE A 429 -9.36 -13.36 -5.48
CA ILE A 429 -9.57 -13.87 -4.11
C ILE A 429 -8.59 -15.02 -3.83
N ALA A 430 -7.52 -14.75 -3.07
CA ALA A 430 -6.65 -15.81 -2.57
C ALA A 430 -7.24 -16.47 -1.32
N VAL A 431 -7.22 -17.80 -1.29
CA VAL A 431 -7.76 -18.62 -0.21
C VAL A 431 -6.61 -19.33 0.50
N HIS A 432 -6.47 -19.05 1.79
CA HIS A 432 -5.44 -19.60 2.67
C HIS A 432 -6.03 -20.07 4.00
N CYS A 433 -5.25 -20.87 4.73
CA CYS A 433 -5.51 -21.18 6.14
C CYS A 433 -4.28 -20.78 6.94
N ASN A 434 -4.49 -20.04 8.01
CA ASN A 434 -3.41 -19.45 8.77
C ASN A 434 -2.72 -20.51 9.65
N SER A 435 -1.56 -20.15 10.18
CA SER A 435 -0.87 -20.90 11.21
C SER A 435 -0.13 -19.92 12.11
N SER A 436 -0.38 -20.01 13.41
CA SER A 436 0.30 -19.18 14.40
C SER A 436 1.73 -19.66 14.70
N GLY A 437 2.04 -20.93 14.38
CA GLY A 437 3.30 -21.59 14.72
C GLY A 437 3.32 -22.16 16.14
N ALA A 438 2.23 -21.97 16.90
CA ALA A 438 2.02 -22.55 18.21
C ALA A 438 0.61 -23.16 18.30
N SER A 439 0.54 -24.47 18.49
CA SER A 439 -0.73 -25.22 18.52
C SER A 439 -1.76 -24.56 19.42
N ASP A 440 -2.98 -24.42 18.92
CA ASP A 440 -4.15 -23.96 19.67
C ASP A 440 -4.04 -22.55 20.28
N SER A 441 -3.07 -21.73 19.85
CA SER A 441 -2.83 -20.40 20.44
C SER A 441 -3.69 -19.28 19.85
N VAL A 442 -4.15 -19.44 18.60
CA VAL A 442 -4.95 -18.46 17.88
C VAL A 442 -6.09 -19.16 17.13
N THR A 443 -7.24 -18.51 17.02
CA THR A 443 -8.42 -18.96 16.26
C THR A 443 -9.06 -17.76 15.57
N GLY A 444 -9.74 -18.00 14.46
CA GLY A 444 -10.56 -17.00 13.78
C GLY A 444 -10.13 -16.71 12.35
N ILE A 445 -10.84 -15.78 11.72
CA ILE A 445 -10.64 -15.40 10.31
C ILE A 445 -9.88 -14.09 10.25
N GLU A 446 -8.96 -13.96 9.30
CA GLU A 446 -8.30 -12.72 8.92
C GLU A 446 -8.46 -12.48 7.42
N THR A 447 -8.39 -11.23 6.98
CA THR A 447 -8.42 -10.92 5.54
C THR A 447 -7.43 -9.81 5.23
N TYR A 448 -6.60 -10.00 4.20
CA TYR A 448 -5.58 -9.05 3.82
C TYR A 448 -5.92 -8.34 2.51
N TYR A 449 -5.58 -7.06 2.46
CA TYR A 449 -5.65 -6.21 1.26
C TYR A 449 -4.31 -5.50 1.05
N HIS A 450 -4.03 -5.09 -0.19
CA HIS A 450 -2.75 -4.46 -0.49
C HIS A 450 -2.65 -3.03 0.07
N MET A 451 -1.61 -2.78 0.86
CA MET A 451 -1.26 -1.45 1.38
C MET A 451 -2.46 -0.71 1.95
N GLN A 452 -2.86 0.40 1.35
CA GLN A 452 -4.03 1.18 1.73
C GLN A 452 -4.87 1.51 0.49
N GLU A 453 -4.83 0.63 -0.51
CA GLU A 453 -5.62 0.82 -1.72
C GLU A 453 -7.11 0.84 -1.38
N PRO A 454 -7.86 1.89 -1.78
CA PRO A 454 -9.24 2.07 -1.33
C PRO A 454 -10.15 0.89 -1.69
N SER A 455 -10.11 0.43 -2.95
CA SER A 455 -11.02 -0.61 -3.46
C SER A 455 -10.72 -2.01 -2.88
N PRO A 456 -9.46 -2.50 -2.85
CA PRO A 456 -9.10 -3.73 -2.12
C PRO A 456 -9.46 -3.68 -0.63
N LYS A 457 -9.28 -2.53 0.02
CA LYS A 457 -9.66 -2.38 1.44
C LYS A 457 -11.16 -2.60 1.62
N VAL A 458 -12.01 -1.93 0.82
CA VAL A 458 -13.47 -2.13 0.91
C VAL A 458 -13.85 -3.58 0.61
N LEU A 459 -13.22 -4.20 -0.39
CA LEU A 459 -13.46 -5.61 -0.74
C LEU A 459 -13.12 -6.53 0.44
N ALA A 460 -11.95 -6.34 1.06
CA ALA A 460 -11.52 -7.15 2.19
C ALA A 460 -12.49 -7.03 3.36
N TYR A 461 -12.93 -5.81 3.69
CA TYR A 461 -13.90 -5.62 4.76
C TYR A 461 -15.27 -6.23 4.43
N ALA A 462 -15.74 -6.13 3.19
CA ALA A 462 -17.03 -6.68 2.79
C ALA A 462 -17.03 -8.21 2.80
N VAL A 463 -16.01 -8.83 2.19
CA VAL A 463 -15.82 -10.29 2.21
C VAL A 463 -15.63 -10.79 3.64
N HIS A 464 -14.81 -10.11 4.45
CA HIS A 464 -14.58 -10.50 5.84
C HIS A 464 -15.87 -10.49 6.68
N ALA A 465 -16.68 -9.42 6.55
CA ALA A 465 -17.96 -9.35 7.24
C ALA A 465 -18.90 -10.49 6.82
N GLY A 466 -18.95 -10.83 5.53
CA GLY A 466 -19.75 -11.93 5.01
C GLY A 466 -19.30 -13.29 5.54
N VAL A 467 -18.00 -13.57 5.55
CA VAL A 467 -17.48 -14.85 6.10
C VAL A 467 -17.66 -14.94 7.60
N CYS A 468 -17.47 -13.87 8.36
CA CYS A 468 -17.72 -13.88 9.81
C CYS A 468 -19.21 -14.11 10.10
N ALA A 469 -20.12 -13.43 9.40
CA ALA A 469 -21.56 -13.62 9.55
C ALA A 469 -21.99 -15.06 9.21
N SER A 470 -21.47 -15.62 8.12
CA SER A 470 -21.88 -16.96 7.66
C SER A 470 -21.26 -18.11 8.49
N THR A 471 -20.07 -17.91 9.07
CA THR A 471 -19.35 -18.97 9.78
C THR A 471 -19.47 -18.89 11.31
N GLY A 472 -19.75 -17.70 11.86
CA GLY A 472 -19.71 -17.45 13.30
C GLY A 472 -18.30 -17.51 13.92
N MET A 473 -17.25 -17.50 13.10
CA MET A 473 -15.87 -17.56 13.58
C MET A 473 -15.42 -16.26 14.23
N CYS A 474 -14.41 -16.36 15.09
CA CYS A 474 -13.79 -15.20 15.73
C CYS A 474 -13.32 -14.19 14.66
N ASP A 475 -13.84 -12.96 14.75
CA ASP A 475 -13.47 -11.83 13.89
C ASP A 475 -12.12 -11.27 14.34
N ARG A 476 -11.08 -11.49 13.52
CA ARG A 476 -9.73 -10.93 13.74
C ARG A 476 -9.43 -9.73 12.86
N ARG A 477 -10.46 -9.21 12.18
CA ARG A 477 -10.49 -8.03 11.33
C ARG A 477 -9.68 -8.15 10.03
N PRO A 478 -10.07 -7.37 9.00
CA PRO A 478 -9.22 -7.14 7.85
C PRO A 478 -7.99 -6.30 8.19
N ARG A 479 -6.87 -6.54 7.52
CA ARG A 479 -5.60 -5.83 7.73
C ARG A 479 -4.88 -5.53 6.42
N SER A 480 -4.17 -4.42 6.40
CA SER A 480 -3.19 -4.16 5.34
C SER A 480 -2.13 -5.25 5.35
N ASP A 481 -1.82 -5.82 4.19
CA ASP A 481 -0.72 -6.77 4.03
C ASP A 481 0.65 -6.18 4.39
N ARG A 482 0.74 -4.85 4.51
CA ARG A 482 1.87 -4.14 5.09
C ARG A 482 2.18 -4.57 6.53
N SER A 483 1.18 -5.06 7.26
CA SER A 483 1.38 -5.60 8.61
C SER A 483 2.20 -6.90 8.62
N LEU A 484 2.28 -7.59 7.47
CA LEU A 484 3.07 -8.81 7.30
C LEU A 484 4.42 -8.48 6.65
N TYR A 485 4.40 -7.74 5.53
CA TYR A 485 5.58 -7.41 4.75
C TYR A 485 5.55 -5.93 4.39
N MET A 486 6.65 -5.19 4.54
CA MET A 486 6.66 -3.75 4.20
C MET A 486 6.32 -3.46 2.74
N SER A 487 6.60 -4.41 1.85
CA SER A 487 6.21 -4.39 0.42
C SER A 487 4.86 -5.09 0.15
N GLY A 488 4.15 -5.58 1.15
CA GLY A 488 2.90 -6.32 1.00
C GLY A 488 3.08 -7.77 0.53
N LEU A 489 1.97 -8.49 0.42
CA LEU A 489 1.91 -9.87 -0.07
C LEU A 489 2.12 -9.86 -1.58
N ALA A 490 3.05 -10.69 -2.07
CA ALA A 490 3.38 -10.72 -3.49
C ALA A 490 2.15 -10.97 -4.40
N VAL A 491 1.25 -11.86 -3.97
CA VAL A 491 0.04 -12.21 -4.70
C VAL A 491 -0.98 -11.07 -4.82
N LEU A 492 -0.98 -10.12 -3.87
CA LEU A 492 -1.84 -8.94 -3.90
C LEU A 492 -1.13 -7.75 -4.55
N ARG A 493 0.14 -7.53 -4.20
CA ARG A 493 0.97 -6.45 -4.72
C ARG A 493 1.00 -6.40 -6.25
N ARG A 494 1.06 -7.55 -6.91
CA ARG A 494 1.14 -7.60 -8.38
C ARG A 494 -0.10 -7.04 -9.07
N LEU A 495 -1.22 -6.88 -8.34
CA LEU A 495 -2.47 -6.32 -8.86
C LEU A 495 -2.52 -4.79 -8.78
N GLU A 496 -1.64 -4.12 -8.03
CA GLU A 496 -1.67 -2.66 -7.74
C GLU A 496 -1.84 -1.80 -9.01
N ASN A 497 -1.15 -2.14 -10.10
CA ASN A 497 -1.22 -1.37 -11.36
C ASN A 497 -2.28 -1.88 -12.35
N SER A 498 -3.01 -2.94 -12.02
CA SER A 498 -4.05 -3.51 -12.89
C SER A 498 -5.44 -2.93 -12.64
N GLY A 499 -5.64 -2.27 -11.48
CA GLY A 499 -6.95 -1.83 -11.02
C GLY A 499 -7.91 -2.97 -10.70
N ILE A 500 -7.41 -4.20 -10.51
CA ILE A 500 -8.17 -5.38 -10.08
C ILE A 500 -8.13 -5.44 -8.54
N PRO A 501 -9.26 -5.25 -7.84
CA PRO A 501 -9.29 -5.40 -6.40
C PRO A 501 -8.99 -6.85 -6.00
N GLY A 502 -7.91 -7.04 -5.24
CA GLY A 502 -7.44 -8.34 -4.77
C GLY A 502 -7.38 -8.46 -3.25
N ILE A 503 -7.78 -9.61 -2.71
CA ILE A 503 -7.69 -9.91 -1.27
C ILE A 503 -7.15 -11.32 -1.02
N LEU A 504 -6.65 -11.56 0.19
CA LEU A 504 -6.31 -12.88 0.70
C LEU A 504 -7.12 -13.17 1.95
N VAL A 505 -7.91 -14.24 1.94
CA VAL A 505 -8.73 -14.68 3.08
C VAL A 505 -8.02 -15.81 3.80
N GLU A 506 -7.72 -15.60 5.08
CA GLU A 506 -7.27 -16.63 6.00
C GLU A 506 -8.49 -17.25 6.68
N CYS A 507 -8.90 -18.43 6.22
CA CYS A 507 -10.20 -19.04 6.54
C CYS A 507 -10.30 -19.66 7.95
N GLY A 508 -9.23 -19.59 8.76
CA GLY A 508 -9.08 -20.24 10.06
C GLY A 508 -7.63 -20.66 10.30
N TYR A 509 -7.30 -21.04 11.53
CA TYR A 509 -5.94 -21.48 11.90
C TYR A 509 -5.81 -23.01 11.81
N ILE A 510 -5.02 -23.52 10.87
CA ILE A 510 -4.86 -24.97 10.70
C ILE A 510 -4.16 -25.63 11.90
N ASP A 511 -3.30 -24.90 12.62
CA ASP A 511 -2.64 -25.35 13.85
C ASP A 511 -3.52 -25.22 15.10
N ASN A 512 -4.72 -24.66 14.99
CA ASN A 512 -5.75 -24.72 16.02
C ASN A 512 -6.69 -25.90 15.77
N SER A 513 -6.83 -26.80 16.74
CA SER A 513 -7.63 -28.01 16.64
C SER A 513 -9.11 -27.75 16.40
N SER A 514 -9.68 -26.69 16.98
CA SER A 514 -11.09 -26.31 16.79
C SER A 514 -11.34 -25.76 15.40
N ASP A 515 -10.48 -24.85 14.92
CA ASP A 515 -10.56 -24.32 13.55
C ASP A 515 -10.31 -25.43 12.53
N ARG A 516 -9.27 -26.24 12.72
CA ARG A 516 -8.94 -27.38 11.84
C ARG A 516 -10.09 -28.36 11.71
N ALA A 517 -10.76 -28.71 12.81
CA ALA A 517 -11.91 -29.61 12.77
C ALA A 517 -13.03 -29.05 11.88
N LYS A 518 -13.27 -27.73 11.89
CA LYS A 518 -14.23 -27.07 11.01
C LYS A 518 -13.73 -27.00 9.56
N LEU A 519 -12.49 -26.56 9.34
CA LEU A 519 -11.85 -26.40 8.02
C LEU A 519 -11.92 -27.67 7.15
N LEU A 520 -11.93 -28.84 7.78
CA LEU A 520 -12.01 -30.14 7.09
C LEU A 520 -13.43 -30.56 6.71
N THR A 521 -14.47 -29.88 7.22
CA THR A 521 -15.88 -30.23 6.97
C THR A 521 -16.41 -29.52 5.75
N LYS A 522 -17.28 -30.19 4.99
CA LYS A 522 -17.96 -29.58 3.84
C LYS A 522 -18.87 -28.42 4.25
N ASP A 523 -19.60 -28.58 5.37
CA ASP A 523 -20.50 -27.55 5.89
C ASP A 523 -19.78 -26.21 6.12
N TYR A 524 -18.62 -26.24 6.76
CA TYR A 524 -17.85 -25.01 7.01
C TYR A 524 -17.26 -24.42 5.71
N GLN A 525 -16.82 -25.27 4.77
CA GLN A 525 -16.34 -24.81 3.46
C GLN A 525 -17.46 -24.15 2.65
N ASP A 526 -18.68 -24.68 2.71
CA ASP A 526 -19.86 -24.10 2.09
C ASP A 526 -20.23 -22.75 2.75
N LYS A 527 -20.12 -22.64 4.09
CA LYS A 527 -20.31 -21.37 4.82
C LYS A 527 -19.27 -20.32 4.46
N LEU A 528 -18.00 -20.69 4.31
CA LEU A 528 -16.96 -19.78 3.81
C LEU A 528 -17.30 -19.28 2.40
N ALA A 529 -17.74 -20.18 1.52
CA ALA A 529 -18.15 -19.83 0.16
C ALA A 529 -19.35 -18.88 0.14
N ALA A 530 -20.41 -19.18 0.91
CA ALA A 530 -21.58 -18.33 1.05
C ALA A 530 -21.23 -16.95 1.62
N GLY A 531 -20.33 -16.89 2.61
CA GLY A 531 -19.84 -15.63 3.16
C GLY A 531 -19.05 -14.78 2.16
N ILE A 532 -18.20 -15.41 1.33
CA ILE A 532 -17.48 -14.71 0.25
C ILE A 532 -18.47 -14.16 -0.78
N VAL A 533 -19.47 -14.94 -1.19
CA VAL A 533 -20.55 -14.49 -2.08
C VAL A 533 -21.29 -13.29 -1.48
N ALA A 534 -21.72 -13.38 -0.22
CA ALA A 534 -22.44 -12.30 0.44
C ALA A 534 -21.64 -11.00 0.50
N GLY A 535 -20.35 -11.09 0.82
CA GLY A 535 -19.46 -9.92 0.83
C GLY A 535 -19.21 -9.32 -0.55
N LEU A 536 -19.07 -10.15 -1.59
CA LEU A 536 -18.96 -9.68 -2.97
C LEU A 536 -20.25 -9.01 -3.46
N ARG A 537 -21.43 -9.54 -3.11
CA ARG A 537 -22.71 -8.88 -3.41
C ARG A 537 -22.85 -7.55 -2.67
N ALA A 538 -22.41 -7.47 -1.42
CA ALA A 538 -22.38 -6.20 -0.69
C ALA A 538 -21.48 -5.17 -1.38
N TYR A 539 -20.31 -5.59 -1.86
CA TYR A 539 -19.39 -4.74 -2.60
C TYR A 539 -19.95 -4.29 -3.97
N VAL A 540 -20.39 -5.25 -4.79
CA VAL A 540 -20.79 -5.02 -6.19
C VAL A 540 -22.18 -4.37 -6.27
N GLU A 541 -23.16 -4.96 -5.60
CA GLU A 541 -24.59 -4.62 -5.74
C GLU A 541 -25.05 -3.64 -4.65
N GLY A 542 -24.30 -3.51 -3.55
CA GLY A 542 -24.76 -2.79 -2.36
C GLY A 542 -25.74 -3.61 -1.51
N THR A 543 -25.86 -4.91 -1.76
CA THR A 543 -26.75 -5.82 -1.02
C THR A 543 -26.30 -5.94 0.44
N PRO A 544 -27.15 -5.63 1.43
CA PRO A 544 -26.77 -5.76 2.84
C PRO A 544 -26.39 -7.20 3.19
N ILE A 545 -25.32 -7.37 3.96
CA ILE A 545 -24.95 -8.68 4.53
C ILE A 545 -25.94 -8.96 5.65
N GLN A 546 -26.67 -10.06 5.55
CA GLN A 546 -27.55 -10.50 6.62
C GLN A 546 -26.73 -11.10 7.76
N THR A 547 -26.72 -10.42 8.90
CA THR A 547 -26.31 -11.00 10.18
C THR A 547 -27.57 -11.52 10.86
N GLU A 548 -27.58 -12.75 11.38
CA GLU A 548 -28.70 -13.17 12.24
C GLU A 548 -28.87 -12.12 13.35
N ALA A 549 -30.05 -11.51 13.39
CA ALA A 549 -30.38 -10.51 14.37
C ALA A 549 -30.46 -11.19 15.74
N ASN A 550 -29.58 -10.78 16.65
CA ASN A 550 -29.81 -10.95 18.09
C ASN A 550 -30.72 -9.83 18.60
#